data_AF-A0A2S4L0S9-F1
#
_entry.id   AF-A0A2S4L0S9-F1
#
_cell.length_a   1.000
_cell.length_b   1.000
_cell.length_c   1.000
_cell.angle_alpha   90.00
_cell.angle_beta   90.00
_cell.angle_gamma   90.00
#
_symmetry.space_group_name_H-M   'P 1'
#
loop_
_entity.id
_entity.type
_entity.pdbx_description
1 polymer ?
#
loop_
_entity_poly.entity_id
_entity_poly.type
_entity_poly.pdbx_seq_one_letter_code
_entity_poly.pdbx_strand_id
1 'polypeptide(L)'
;MRLLSVIGLLALLPSTLSEPDSPPDYIVRVCKQNGQVPQKVDGRWKCVGTLDICDPDQDQSTVHQDPKTGNWICCPKGQVLQKGSCVTPVPPPVPGTCEARLKDAGFEDMLRATLEQCFPCDQAALDEFVKYYMSVLNGGLNLVETINKNGCGKPTPSPGPSHDWWRCPKDKNSPCKWLPLENNKTPKTLLATGSGRTVLPNPNIPRPNYKYPFDTWVTAWPDDDLEIYVQGQNPHPQASGTSFLIPAGTLANDVYYRAPKGTQIQFYGACSADTPCIGEEVRTWTEGPHVTTSNRDGEIDVSGYDSDLVFTITDTWVTTEQYTVLADGKEVGKTHGRLTLGADKYNTNHIAKTTDVGATLPSAALLAIANDGFWGSFRIPRGTKKVTVRLSFEAVPYPFYVFAYRVDKLCKC
;
A
#
# COMPACT_ATOMS: atom_id res chain seq x y z
N MET A 1 -42.70 2.64 10.98
CA MET A 1 -41.59 1.72 10.63
C MET A 1 -40.31 2.45 11.03
N ARG A 2 -39.67 2.17 12.19
CA ARG A 2 -38.69 1.08 12.46
C ARG A 2 -37.59 1.08 11.38
N LEU A 3 -36.29 1.31 11.63
CA LEU A 3 -35.43 0.90 12.74
C LEU A 3 -34.53 2.01 13.31
N LEU A 4 -34.32 1.94 14.64
CA LEU A 4 -33.35 2.66 15.46
C LEU A 4 -32.25 1.68 15.93
N SER A 5 -31.03 2.19 16.10
CA SER A 5 -30.10 1.90 17.21
C SER A 5 -29.68 0.46 17.53
N VAL A 6 -28.49 0.02 17.08
CA VAL A 6 -27.63 -0.94 17.82
C VAL A 6 -26.14 -0.80 17.43
N ILE A 7 -25.46 0.31 17.77
CA ILE A 7 -23.98 0.32 17.90
C ILE A 7 -23.63 1.29 19.03
N GLY A 8 -23.90 0.88 20.26
CA GLY A 8 -23.71 1.70 21.44
C GLY A 8 -23.90 0.88 22.70
N LEU A 9 -23.21 -0.26 22.82
CA LEU A 9 -23.14 -1.09 24.03
C LEU A 9 -22.15 -2.23 23.79
N LEU A 10 -20.84 -1.94 23.77
CA LEU A 10 -19.78 -2.96 23.95
C LEU A 10 -18.45 -2.36 24.45
N ALA A 11 -18.49 -1.11 24.93
CA ALA A 11 -17.50 -0.61 25.88
C ALA A 11 -18.06 -0.89 27.27
N LEU A 12 -17.53 -1.92 27.96
CA LEU A 12 -17.35 -2.02 29.42
C LEU A 12 -16.86 -3.44 29.80
N LEU A 13 -15.54 -3.52 30.02
CA LEU A 13 -14.83 -4.28 31.07
C LEU A 13 -14.45 -5.79 30.88
N PRO A 14 -13.40 -6.25 31.61
CA PRO A 14 -12.43 -7.27 31.20
C PRO A 14 -12.65 -8.62 31.89
N SER A 15 -11.99 -9.69 31.44
CA SER A 15 -11.84 -10.92 32.22
C SER A 15 -10.56 -11.68 31.86
N THR A 16 -9.56 -11.55 32.72
CA THR A 16 -8.56 -12.59 32.97
C THR A 16 -9.28 -13.83 33.48
N LEU A 17 -9.22 -14.95 32.74
CA LEU A 17 -9.74 -16.24 33.20
C LEU A 17 -8.80 -16.81 34.27
N SER A 18 -9.12 -16.54 35.54
CA SER A 18 -8.75 -17.42 36.65
C SER A 18 -9.60 -18.69 36.56
N GLU A 19 -9.02 -19.86 36.81
CA GLU A 19 -9.79 -21.08 37.01
C GLU A 19 -10.80 -20.86 38.15
N PRO A 20 -12.06 -21.34 38.02
CA PRO A 20 -13.06 -21.18 39.07
C PRO A 20 -12.75 -22.08 40.28
N ASP A 21 -12.79 -21.50 41.48
CA ASP A 21 -12.68 -22.19 42.78
C ASP A 21 -13.95 -22.96 43.18
N SER A 22 -14.94 -23.08 42.28
CA SER A 22 -16.19 -23.81 42.50
C SER A 22 -16.39 -24.92 41.46
N PRO A 23 -17.01 -26.06 41.84
CA PRO A 23 -17.27 -27.17 40.93
C PRO A 23 -18.30 -26.76 39.88
N PRO A 24 -18.11 -27.13 38.60
CA PRO A 24 -19.12 -26.95 37.57
C PRO A 24 -20.46 -27.63 37.93
N ASP A 25 -21.59 -26.99 37.58
CA ASP A 25 -22.94 -27.48 37.88
C ASP A 25 -23.24 -28.90 37.40
N TYR A 26 -22.57 -29.36 36.34
CA TYR A 26 -22.72 -30.74 35.87
C TYR A 26 -22.07 -31.75 36.83
N ILE A 27 -20.89 -31.45 37.38
CA ILE A 27 -20.21 -32.28 38.38
C ILE A 27 -21.06 -32.36 39.65
N VAL A 28 -21.61 -31.23 40.12
CA VAL A 28 -22.47 -31.21 41.32
C VAL A 28 -23.69 -32.13 41.15
N ARG A 29 -24.32 -32.13 39.97
CA ARG A 29 -25.48 -32.98 39.67
C ARG A 29 -25.11 -34.47 39.62
N VAL A 30 -24.01 -34.80 38.95
CA VAL A 30 -23.56 -36.20 38.83
C VAL A 30 -23.14 -36.78 40.18
N CYS A 31 -22.34 -36.04 40.97
CA CYS A 31 -21.96 -36.51 42.30
C CYS A 31 -23.19 -36.71 43.19
N LYS A 32 -24.15 -35.78 43.16
CA LYS A 32 -25.39 -35.90 43.93
C LYS A 32 -26.23 -37.12 43.52
N GLN A 33 -26.32 -37.44 42.23
CA GLN A 33 -27.05 -38.62 41.73
C GLN A 33 -26.39 -39.94 42.17
N ASN A 34 -25.06 -39.96 42.29
CA ASN A 34 -24.30 -41.13 42.73
C ASN A 34 -24.07 -41.18 44.25
N GLY A 35 -24.67 -40.27 45.03
CA GLY A 35 -24.49 -40.21 46.49
C GLY A 35 -23.08 -39.77 46.93
N GLN A 36 -22.36 -39.04 46.08
CA GLN A 36 -20.97 -38.62 46.24
C GLN A 36 -20.86 -37.09 46.38
N VAL A 37 -19.67 -36.62 46.81
CA VAL A 37 -19.37 -35.19 46.98
C VAL A 37 -18.28 -34.76 45.99
N PRO A 38 -18.43 -33.60 45.31
CA PRO A 38 -17.39 -33.09 44.43
C PRO A 38 -16.18 -32.55 45.21
N GLN A 39 -14.97 -32.95 44.83
CA GLN A 39 -13.70 -32.43 45.36
C GLN A 39 -12.71 -32.15 44.23
N LYS A 40 -11.81 -31.19 44.44
CA LYS A 40 -10.73 -30.85 43.50
C LYS A 40 -9.51 -31.76 43.77
N VAL A 41 -9.19 -32.64 42.84
CA VAL A 41 -8.04 -33.57 42.87
C VAL A 41 -7.19 -33.30 41.63
N ASP A 42 -5.90 -33.02 41.81
CA ASP A 42 -4.95 -32.68 40.73
C ASP A 42 -5.45 -31.54 39.82
N GLY A 43 -6.04 -30.51 40.42
CA GLY A 43 -6.59 -29.36 39.69
C GLY A 43 -7.94 -29.61 39.00
N ARG A 44 -8.50 -30.83 39.07
CA ARG A 44 -9.76 -31.20 38.41
C ARG A 44 -10.84 -31.59 39.43
N TRP A 45 -12.10 -31.24 39.15
CA TRP A 45 -13.23 -31.63 39.99
C TRP A 45 -13.64 -33.08 39.72
N LYS A 46 -13.67 -33.91 40.76
CA LYS A 46 -14.06 -35.33 40.74
C LYS A 46 -15.10 -35.63 41.82
N CYS A 47 -15.91 -36.66 41.65
CA CYS A 47 -16.77 -37.17 42.72
C CYS A 47 -15.95 -38.15 43.58
N VAL A 48 -15.82 -37.89 44.88
CA VAL A 48 -15.02 -38.74 45.76
C VAL A 48 -15.94 -39.71 46.51
N GLY A 49 -15.82 -40.98 46.12
CA GLY A 49 -16.57 -42.16 46.52
C GLY A 49 -16.26 -43.27 45.51
N THR A 50 -16.27 -44.53 45.91
CA THR A 50 -15.55 -45.70 45.35
C THR A 50 -15.70 -46.08 43.86
N LEU A 51 -16.32 -45.27 43.01
CA LEU A 51 -16.46 -45.54 41.57
C LEU A 51 -16.17 -44.28 40.77
N ASP A 52 -15.12 -44.32 39.96
CA ASP A 52 -14.90 -43.35 38.88
C ASP A 52 -16.08 -43.47 37.90
N ILE A 53 -16.60 -42.32 37.46
CA ILE A 53 -17.73 -42.24 36.51
C ILE A 53 -17.36 -42.82 35.13
N CYS A 54 -16.06 -42.92 34.85
CA CYS A 54 -15.50 -43.35 33.59
C CYS A 54 -14.58 -44.55 33.80
N ASP A 55 -14.56 -45.48 32.85
CA ASP A 55 -13.60 -46.57 32.84
C ASP A 55 -12.16 -46.05 32.59
N PRO A 56 -11.10 -46.82 32.96
CA PRO A 56 -9.71 -46.37 32.83
C PRO A 56 -9.26 -46.02 31.40
N ASP A 57 -9.97 -46.49 30.39
CA ASP A 57 -9.75 -46.24 28.96
C ASP A 57 -10.60 -45.08 28.40
N GLN A 58 -11.36 -44.40 29.26
CA GLN A 58 -12.23 -43.27 28.90
C GLN A 58 -11.71 -41.94 29.45
N ASP A 59 -12.21 -40.83 28.89
CA ASP A 59 -11.83 -39.47 29.28
C ASP A 59 -12.88 -38.81 30.18
N GLN A 60 -12.49 -38.55 31.43
CA GLN A 60 -13.34 -37.92 32.45
C GLN A 60 -13.80 -36.50 32.10
N SER A 61 -13.12 -35.81 31.19
CA SER A 61 -13.56 -34.50 30.71
C SER A 61 -14.77 -34.55 29.75
N THR A 62 -15.18 -35.76 29.34
CA THR A 62 -16.24 -35.98 28.34
C THR A 62 -17.51 -36.59 28.91
N VAL A 63 -17.69 -36.51 30.24
CA VAL A 63 -18.89 -37.02 30.94
C VAL A 63 -20.16 -36.39 30.36
N HIS A 64 -21.07 -37.23 29.88
CA HIS A 64 -22.37 -36.82 29.35
C HIS A 64 -23.41 -37.91 29.54
N GLN A 65 -24.68 -37.54 29.41
CA GLN A 65 -25.76 -38.49 29.44
C GLN A 65 -25.94 -39.10 28.05
N ASP A 66 -25.87 -40.43 27.95
CA ASP A 66 -26.15 -41.15 26.72
C ASP A 66 -27.64 -40.92 26.34
N PRO A 67 -27.92 -40.32 25.18
CA PRO A 67 -29.28 -40.01 24.76
C PRO A 67 -30.15 -41.25 24.54
N LYS A 68 -29.57 -42.46 24.40
CA LYS A 68 -30.30 -43.72 24.20
C LYS A 68 -30.63 -44.42 25.51
N THR A 69 -29.71 -44.39 26.48
CA THR A 69 -29.84 -45.15 27.72
C THR A 69 -30.16 -44.29 28.94
N GLY A 70 -29.94 -42.98 28.85
CA GLY A 70 -30.11 -42.05 29.97
C GLY A 70 -29.01 -42.16 31.04
N ASN A 71 -28.02 -43.03 30.83
CA ASN A 71 -26.91 -43.22 31.76
C ASN A 71 -25.79 -42.21 31.52
N TRP A 72 -25.06 -41.85 32.57
CA TRP A 72 -23.85 -41.04 32.44
C TRP A 72 -22.70 -41.92 31.95
N ILE A 73 -22.12 -41.56 30.81
CA ILE A 73 -21.00 -42.24 30.18
C ILE A 73 -19.88 -41.25 29.85
N CYS A 74 -18.71 -41.78 29.57
CA CYS A 74 -17.55 -41.01 29.13
C CYS A 74 -17.09 -41.50 27.76
N CYS A 75 -16.51 -40.60 26.96
CA CYS A 75 -15.99 -40.98 25.67
C CYS A 75 -14.69 -41.79 25.81
N PRO A 76 -14.47 -42.79 24.92
CA PRO A 76 -13.19 -43.48 24.83
C PRO A 76 -12.04 -42.48 24.65
N LYS A 77 -10.88 -42.79 25.21
CA LYS A 77 -9.68 -41.94 25.07
C LYS A 77 -9.38 -41.65 23.60
N GLY A 78 -9.16 -40.37 23.32
CA GLY A 78 -8.94 -39.89 21.96
C GLY A 78 -10.21 -39.49 21.21
N GLN A 79 -11.41 -39.66 21.79
CA GLN A 79 -12.66 -39.10 21.26
C GLN A 79 -13.07 -37.84 22.04
N VAL A 80 -13.81 -36.94 21.38
CA VAL A 80 -14.36 -35.73 22.00
C VAL A 80 -15.89 -35.77 21.99
N LEU A 81 -16.49 -35.14 22.99
CA LEU A 81 -17.94 -35.02 23.07
C LEU A 81 -18.44 -33.91 22.13
N GLN A 82 -19.24 -34.28 21.13
CA GLN A 82 -19.85 -33.32 20.21
C GLN A 82 -21.36 -33.60 20.10
N LYS A 83 -22.20 -32.61 20.45
CA LYS A 83 -23.67 -32.70 20.41
C LYS A 83 -24.25 -33.95 21.12
N GLY A 84 -23.66 -34.34 22.26
CA GLY A 84 -24.16 -35.47 23.05
C GLY A 84 -23.74 -36.85 22.52
N SER A 85 -22.71 -36.92 21.67
CA SER A 85 -22.13 -38.18 21.20
C SER A 85 -20.61 -38.09 21.10
N CYS A 86 -19.93 -39.22 21.30
CA CYS A 86 -18.49 -39.32 21.18
C CYS A 86 -18.10 -39.45 19.72
N VAL A 87 -17.21 -38.57 19.27
CA VAL A 87 -16.69 -38.57 17.90
C VAL A 87 -15.17 -38.66 17.93
N THR A 88 -14.61 -39.44 17.01
CA THR A 88 -13.17 -39.38 16.75
C THR A 88 -12.85 -37.99 16.18
N PRO A 89 -11.99 -37.20 16.83
CA PRO A 89 -11.59 -35.90 16.31
C PRO A 89 -10.95 -36.13 14.95
N VAL A 90 -11.58 -35.57 13.92
CA VAL A 90 -10.92 -35.37 12.64
C VAL A 90 -9.64 -34.61 12.97
N PRO A 91 -8.45 -35.05 12.50
CA PRO A 91 -7.21 -34.33 12.75
C PRO A 91 -7.46 -32.86 12.41
N PRO A 92 -7.09 -31.91 13.29
CA PRO A 92 -7.24 -30.52 12.94
C PRO A 92 -6.53 -30.33 11.59
N PRO A 93 -7.19 -29.77 10.56
CA PRO A 93 -6.49 -29.46 9.34
C PRO A 93 -5.27 -28.65 9.74
N VAL A 94 -4.10 -29.10 9.29
CA VAL A 94 -2.84 -28.34 9.36
C VAL A 94 -3.20 -26.89 9.05
N PRO A 95 -2.71 -25.88 9.81
CA PRO A 95 -3.11 -24.49 9.58
C PRO A 95 -2.68 -24.05 8.19
N GLY A 96 -3.56 -24.30 7.22
CA GLY A 96 -3.52 -23.75 5.89
C GLY A 96 -3.98 -22.29 5.99
N THR A 97 -3.43 -21.50 5.09
CA THR A 97 -3.87 -20.15 4.78
C THR A 97 -5.40 -20.13 4.55
N CYS A 98 -6.09 -19.02 4.88
CA CYS A 98 -7.52 -18.90 4.56
C CYS A 98 -7.74 -19.07 3.04
N GLU A 99 -6.75 -18.68 2.25
CA GLU A 99 -6.65 -18.94 0.81
C GLU A 99 -6.76 -20.44 0.47
N ALA A 100 -6.06 -21.32 1.17
CA ALA A 100 -6.10 -22.76 0.90
C ALA A 100 -7.51 -23.34 1.16
N ARG A 101 -8.16 -22.92 2.25
CA ARG A 101 -9.51 -23.39 2.60
C ARG A 101 -10.59 -22.93 1.63
N LEU A 102 -10.42 -21.76 1.02
CA LEU A 102 -11.39 -21.22 0.04
C LEU A 102 -11.15 -21.75 -1.36
N LYS A 103 -9.91 -22.08 -1.74
CA LYS A 103 -9.62 -22.83 -2.97
C LYS A 103 -10.21 -24.24 -2.91
N ASP A 104 -10.09 -24.92 -1.78
CA ASP A 104 -10.68 -26.26 -1.57
C ASP A 104 -12.22 -26.24 -1.55
N ALA A 105 -12.85 -25.08 -1.30
CA ALA A 105 -14.30 -24.93 -1.27
C ALA A 105 -14.96 -24.83 -2.66
N GLY A 106 -14.18 -24.86 -3.76
CA GLY A 106 -14.71 -24.84 -5.13
C GLY A 106 -15.50 -23.57 -5.47
N PHE A 107 -15.13 -22.42 -4.87
CA PHE A 107 -15.91 -21.19 -4.98
C PHE A 107 -15.98 -20.65 -6.41
N GLU A 108 -14.91 -20.82 -7.20
CA GLU A 108 -14.89 -20.44 -8.61
C GLU A 108 -15.95 -21.22 -9.41
N ASP A 109 -16.02 -22.53 -9.21
CA ASP A 109 -17.01 -23.40 -9.87
C ASP A 109 -18.43 -23.05 -9.42
N MET A 110 -18.63 -22.74 -8.13
CA MET A 110 -19.93 -22.32 -7.61
C MET A 110 -20.37 -20.96 -8.19
N LEU A 111 -19.44 -20.01 -8.31
CA LEU A 111 -19.69 -18.68 -8.87
C LEU A 111 -20.05 -18.80 -10.36
N ARG A 112 -19.28 -19.60 -11.11
CA ARG A 112 -19.53 -19.86 -12.52
C ARG A 112 -20.89 -20.52 -12.73
N ALA A 113 -21.19 -21.60 -12.00
CA ALA A 113 -22.46 -22.31 -12.12
C ALA A 113 -23.68 -21.42 -11.78
N THR A 114 -23.52 -20.51 -10.82
CA THR A 114 -24.60 -19.58 -10.43
C THR A 114 -24.83 -18.49 -11.48
N LEU A 115 -23.76 -18.00 -12.11
CA LEU A 115 -23.81 -16.86 -13.02
C LEU A 115 -23.94 -17.24 -14.49
N GLU A 116 -23.72 -18.50 -14.87
CA GLU A 116 -23.82 -18.97 -16.25
C GLU A 116 -25.17 -18.61 -16.90
N GLN A 117 -26.27 -18.70 -16.13
CA GLN A 117 -27.61 -18.32 -16.60
C GLN A 117 -27.77 -16.81 -16.84
N CYS A 118 -26.94 -15.98 -16.21
CA CYS A 118 -26.90 -14.53 -16.39
C CYS A 118 -26.05 -14.09 -17.59
N PHE A 119 -25.23 -15.00 -18.15
CA PHE A 119 -24.36 -14.75 -19.31
C PHE A 119 -24.64 -15.75 -20.45
N PRO A 120 -25.88 -15.82 -20.98
CA PRO A 120 -26.30 -16.88 -21.90
C PRO A 120 -25.62 -16.83 -23.29
N CYS A 121 -24.95 -15.74 -23.65
CA CYS A 121 -24.35 -15.55 -24.98
C CYS A 121 -22.90 -15.02 -24.95
N ASP A 122 -22.30 -14.84 -23.77
CA ASP A 122 -20.96 -14.25 -23.66
C ASP A 122 -20.17 -14.89 -22.50
N GLN A 123 -19.64 -16.08 -22.80
CA GLN A 123 -18.80 -16.84 -21.87
C GLN A 123 -17.47 -16.12 -21.59
N ALA A 124 -16.98 -15.29 -22.51
CA ALA A 124 -15.76 -14.51 -22.30
C ALA A 124 -15.97 -13.41 -21.24
N ALA A 125 -17.14 -12.74 -21.25
CA ALA A 125 -17.51 -11.80 -20.20
C ALA A 125 -17.73 -12.48 -18.84
N LEU A 126 -18.30 -13.70 -18.82
CA LEU A 126 -18.39 -14.50 -17.60
C LEU A 126 -16.99 -14.83 -17.06
N ASP A 127 -16.07 -15.28 -17.91
CA ASP A 127 -14.69 -15.60 -17.55
C ASP A 127 -13.96 -14.38 -16.95
N GLU A 128 -14.10 -13.21 -17.57
CA GLU A 128 -13.47 -11.99 -17.09
C GLU A 128 -14.09 -11.50 -15.78
N PHE A 129 -15.42 -11.64 -15.62
CA PHE A 129 -16.13 -11.34 -14.38
C PHE A 129 -15.72 -12.26 -13.23
N VAL A 130 -15.67 -13.58 -13.46
CA VAL A 130 -15.23 -14.56 -12.47
C VAL A 130 -13.77 -14.29 -12.09
N LYS A 131 -12.90 -14.04 -13.06
CA LYS A 131 -11.49 -13.69 -12.82
C LYS A 131 -11.34 -12.42 -11.98
N TYR A 132 -12.13 -11.39 -12.26
CA TYR A 132 -12.15 -10.17 -11.45
C TYR A 132 -12.60 -10.44 -10.01
N TYR A 133 -13.69 -11.18 -9.81
CA TYR A 133 -14.22 -11.50 -8.49
C TYR A 133 -13.25 -12.37 -7.67
N MET A 134 -12.61 -13.36 -8.30
CA MET A 134 -11.58 -14.19 -7.68
C MET A 134 -10.35 -13.36 -7.29
N SER A 135 -9.98 -12.34 -8.08
CA SER A 135 -8.90 -11.42 -7.72
C SER A 135 -9.24 -10.57 -6.49
N VAL A 136 -10.48 -10.09 -6.37
CA VAL A 136 -10.96 -9.33 -5.20
C VAL A 136 -10.98 -10.23 -3.95
N LEU A 137 -11.51 -11.45 -4.09
CA LEU A 137 -11.54 -12.44 -3.00
C LEU A 137 -10.12 -12.76 -2.51
N ASN A 138 -9.19 -13.08 -3.42
CA ASN A 138 -7.79 -13.36 -3.07
C ASN A 138 -7.12 -12.17 -2.37
N GLY A 139 -7.42 -10.93 -2.79
CA GLY A 139 -6.96 -9.72 -2.11
C GLY A 139 -7.47 -9.62 -0.67
N GLY A 140 -8.76 -9.90 -0.45
CA GLY A 140 -9.36 -9.93 0.89
C GLY A 140 -8.77 -11.02 1.79
N LEU A 141 -8.46 -12.20 1.24
CA LEU A 141 -7.85 -13.30 2.00
C LEU A 141 -6.41 -13.03 2.40
N ASN A 142 -5.64 -12.41 1.52
CA ASN A 142 -4.28 -11.98 1.84
C ASN A 142 -4.27 -10.94 2.97
N LEU A 143 -5.28 -10.06 3.01
CA LEU A 143 -5.47 -9.12 4.11
C LEU A 143 -5.79 -9.83 5.43
N VAL A 144 -6.72 -10.79 5.41
CA VAL A 144 -7.07 -11.61 6.60
C VAL A 144 -5.86 -12.38 7.11
N GLU A 145 -5.05 -12.93 6.22
CA GLU A 145 -3.82 -13.65 6.59
C GLU A 145 -2.76 -12.73 7.17
N THR A 146 -2.65 -11.52 6.64
CA THR A 146 -1.77 -10.49 7.19
C THR A 146 -2.22 -10.05 8.59
N ILE A 147 -3.54 -9.92 8.82
CA ILE A 147 -4.12 -9.62 10.14
C ILE A 147 -3.83 -10.78 11.12
N ASN A 148 -4.06 -12.02 10.70
CA ASN A 148 -3.80 -13.20 11.52
C ASN A 148 -2.30 -13.36 11.85
N LYS A 149 -1.40 -13.10 10.90
CA LYS A 149 0.06 -13.13 11.11
C LYS A 149 0.54 -12.06 12.11
N ASN A 150 -0.11 -10.91 12.14
CA ASN A 150 0.29 -9.77 12.97
C ASN A 150 -0.31 -9.77 14.39
N GLY A 151 -1.21 -10.72 14.70
CA GLY A 151 -1.83 -10.91 16.01
C GLY A 151 -3.06 -10.01 16.22
N CYS A 152 -4.22 -10.64 16.45
CA CYS A 152 -5.47 -9.96 16.78
C CYS A 152 -5.38 -9.31 18.18
N GLY A 153 -5.02 -8.03 18.25
CA GLY A 153 -4.95 -7.29 19.52
C GLY A 153 -4.00 -6.09 19.54
N LYS A 154 -3.17 -5.90 18.52
CA LYS A 154 -2.45 -4.62 18.34
C LYS A 154 -3.40 -3.64 17.64
N PRO A 155 -3.52 -2.37 18.10
CA PRO A 155 -4.22 -1.36 17.32
C PRO A 155 -3.60 -1.38 15.94
N THR A 156 -4.45 -1.58 14.95
CA THR A 156 -4.10 -1.59 13.54
C THR A 156 -3.21 -0.37 13.30
N PRO A 157 -2.04 -0.49 12.64
CA PRO A 157 -1.46 0.69 12.02
C PRO A 157 -2.60 1.31 11.23
N SER A 158 -2.91 2.59 11.51
CA SER A 158 -3.90 3.38 10.76
C SER A 158 -3.86 2.90 9.32
N PRO A 159 -4.97 2.43 8.73
CA PRO A 159 -4.96 1.80 7.42
C PRO A 159 -4.08 2.65 6.53
N GLY A 160 -2.97 2.05 6.09
CA GLY A 160 -2.10 2.68 5.13
C GLY A 160 -3.01 3.18 4.01
N PRO A 161 -2.71 4.36 3.43
CA PRO A 161 -3.54 4.93 2.39
C PRO A 161 -3.84 3.84 1.35
N SER A 162 -5.11 3.75 0.94
CA SER A 162 -5.65 2.71 0.05
C SER A 162 -4.65 2.31 -1.05
N HIS A 163 -4.71 1.06 -1.50
CA HIS A 163 -3.74 0.39 -2.38
C HIS A 163 -3.27 1.18 -3.62
N ASP A 164 -3.90 2.31 -3.96
CA ASP A 164 -3.58 3.17 -5.10
C ASP A 164 -3.71 4.68 -4.76
N TRP A 165 -3.41 5.18 -3.55
CA TRP A 165 -3.54 6.63 -3.23
C TRP A 165 -2.74 7.58 -4.14
N TRP A 166 -1.70 7.04 -4.75
CA TRP A 166 -0.81 7.69 -5.71
C TRP A 166 -1.37 7.67 -7.13
N ARG A 167 -2.47 6.93 -7.33
CA ARG A 167 -3.21 6.74 -8.57
C ARG A 167 -4.60 7.36 -8.46
N CYS A 168 -5.03 7.95 -9.56
CA CYS A 168 -6.38 8.47 -9.75
C CYS A 168 -7.40 7.33 -9.86
N PRO A 169 -8.66 7.45 -9.38
CA PRO A 169 -9.74 6.56 -9.84
C PRO A 169 -9.83 6.56 -11.38
N LYS A 170 -10.22 5.40 -11.94
CA LYS A 170 -10.02 4.95 -13.34
C LYS A 170 -10.88 5.68 -14.39
N ASP A 171 -11.11 6.97 -14.22
CA ASP A 171 -11.91 7.81 -15.07
C ASP A 171 -11.04 8.25 -16.26
N LYS A 172 -11.38 7.77 -17.46
CA LYS A 172 -10.50 7.75 -18.65
C LYS A 172 -10.12 9.12 -19.24
N ASN A 173 -10.63 10.24 -18.72
CA ASN A 173 -10.66 11.51 -19.44
C ASN A 173 -9.82 12.65 -18.84
N SER A 174 -9.12 12.45 -17.72
CA SER A 174 -8.17 13.42 -17.18
C SER A 174 -6.82 12.75 -16.95
N PRO A 175 -5.76 13.07 -17.72
CA PRO A 175 -4.47 12.45 -17.53
C PRO A 175 -3.83 13.10 -16.31
N CYS A 176 -4.16 12.59 -15.13
CA CYS A 176 -3.36 12.84 -13.95
C CYS A 176 -1.91 12.49 -14.26
N LYS A 177 -1.01 13.43 -14.04
CA LYS A 177 0.42 13.22 -14.21
C LYS A 177 1.12 13.60 -12.92
N TRP A 178 2.32 13.09 -12.74
CA TRP A 178 3.24 13.70 -11.78
C TRP A 178 3.81 14.99 -12.41
N LEU A 179 4.73 15.65 -11.73
CA LEU A 179 5.17 17.02 -12.01
C LEU A 179 5.51 17.30 -13.49
N PRO A 180 5.17 18.50 -14.00
CA PRO A 180 5.76 19.00 -15.24
C PRO A 180 7.26 19.19 -15.02
N LEU A 181 8.06 18.69 -15.95
CA LEU A 181 9.51 18.66 -15.77
C LEU A 181 10.19 19.93 -16.31
N GLU A 182 9.51 20.74 -17.13
CA GLU A 182 10.07 22.01 -17.63
C GLU A 182 9.96 23.16 -16.65
N ASN A 183 10.98 24.03 -16.69
CA ASN A 183 10.95 25.31 -16.00
C ASN A 183 9.72 26.13 -16.41
N ASN A 184 8.96 26.59 -15.41
CA ASN A 184 7.74 27.39 -15.57
C ASN A 184 6.63 26.72 -16.38
N LYS A 185 6.65 25.39 -16.56
CA LYS A 185 5.65 24.64 -17.35
C LYS A 185 5.57 25.11 -18.81
N THR A 186 6.58 25.80 -19.32
CA THR A 186 6.59 26.31 -20.69
C THR A 186 6.75 25.13 -21.66
N PRO A 187 5.81 24.92 -22.60
CA PRO A 187 5.94 23.89 -23.61
C PRO A 187 7.23 24.01 -24.41
N LYS A 188 7.82 22.88 -24.79
CA LYS A 188 8.97 22.86 -25.70
C LYS A 188 8.50 22.83 -27.13
N THR A 189 9.09 23.69 -27.94
CA THR A 189 8.86 23.69 -29.39
C THR A 189 9.77 22.67 -30.05
N LEU A 190 9.18 21.75 -30.82
CA LEU A 190 9.88 20.85 -31.72
C LEU A 190 9.87 21.42 -33.13
N LEU A 191 11.03 21.36 -33.79
CA LEU A 191 11.15 21.79 -35.18
C LEU A 191 10.60 20.71 -36.11
N ALA A 192 10.13 21.11 -37.29
CA ALA A 192 9.74 20.16 -38.33
C ALA A 192 10.96 19.31 -38.74
N THR A 193 10.80 17.99 -38.75
CA THR A 193 11.85 17.04 -39.17
C THR A 193 11.63 16.54 -40.60
N GLY A 194 10.48 16.86 -41.21
CA GLY A 194 10.08 16.32 -42.51
C GLY A 194 9.96 14.79 -42.48
N SER A 195 10.69 14.11 -43.36
CA SER A 195 10.77 12.63 -43.37
C SER A 195 11.82 12.05 -42.43
N GLY A 196 12.67 12.89 -41.84
CA GLY A 196 13.75 12.48 -40.95
C GLY A 196 13.31 12.30 -39.49
N ARG A 197 14.23 11.78 -38.67
CA ARG A 197 14.11 11.70 -37.22
C ARG A 197 15.15 12.60 -36.56
N THR A 198 14.81 13.19 -35.43
CA THR A 198 15.72 14.02 -34.64
C THR A 198 15.66 13.58 -33.18
N VAL A 199 16.76 13.68 -32.45
CA VAL A 199 16.79 13.36 -31.02
C VAL A 199 15.80 14.26 -30.28
N LEU A 200 14.97 13.66 -29.44
CA LEU A 200 14.00 14.38 -28.62
C LEU A 200 14.75 15.26 -27.60
N PRO A 201 14.45 16.56 -27.50
CA PRO A 201 15.08 17.41 -26.50
C PRO A 201 14.66 16.95 -25.10
N ASN A 202 15.62 16.92 -24.16
CA ASN A 202 15.34 16.55 -22.78
C ASN A 202 14.44 17.60 -22.07
N PRO A 203 13.74 17.20 -20.98
CA PRO A 203 12.88 18.09 -20.19
C PRO A 203 13.62 19.33 -19.67
N ASN A 204 14.86 19.17 -19.22
CA ASN A 204 15.73 20.24 -18.73
C ASN A 204 17.11 20.20 -19.40
N ILE A 205 18.00 21.11 -18.98
CA ILE A 205 19.41 21.10 -19.40
C ILE A 205 20.01 19.73 -19.01
N PRO A 206 20.38 18.90 -19.98
CA PRO A 206 20.83 17.54 -19.71
C PRO A 206 22.31 17.50 -19.37
N ARG A 207 22.69 16.54 -18.54
CA ARG A 207 24.09 16.14 -18.35
C ARG A 207 24.56 15.19 -19.47
N PRO A 208 25.88 15.08 -19.72
CA PRO A 208 26.41 14.05 -20.60
C PRO A 208 25.91 12.66 -20.20
N ASN A 209 25.52 11.84 -21.19
CA ASN A 209 24.95 10.50 -20.98
C ASN A 209 23.66 10.46 -20.15
N TYR A 210 22.81 11.49 -20.29
CA TYR A 210 21.51 11.56 -19.63
C TYR A 210 20.70 10.27 -19.81
N LYS A 211 20.20 9.76 -18.69
CA LYS A 211 19.23 8.67 -18.62
C LYS A 211 18.02 9.14 -17.84
N TYR A 212 16.82 8.82 -18.33
CA TYR A 212 15.57 9.17 -17.65
C TYR A 212 15.54 8.50 -16.25
N PRO A 213 15.47 9.27 -15.14
CA PRO A 213 15.56 8.70 -13.79
C PRO A 213 14.30 7.96 -13.32
N PHE A 214 13.18 8.15 -14.04
CA PHE A 214 11.87 7.56 -13.80
C PHE A 214 11.05 7.54 -15.10
N ASP A 215 9.95 6.78 -15.12
CA ASP A 215 9.04 6.74 -16.25
C ASP A 215 8.49 8.14 -16.55
N THR A 216 8.58 8.56 -17.80
CA THR A 216 8.31 9.94 -18.21
C THR A 216 7.30 9.97 -19.35
N TRP A 217 6.24 10.76 -19.20
CA TRP A 217 5.31 11.07 -20.27
C TRP A 217 5.83 12.22 -21.13
N VAL A 218 5.78 12.03 -22.44
CA VAL A 218 5.85 13.11 -23.43
C VAL A 218 4.44 13.33 -23.95
N THR A 219 3.90 14.52 -23.74
CA THR A 219 2.54 14.87 -24.14
C THR A 219 2.58 15.86 -25.29
N ALA A 220 1.87 15.56 -26.37
CA ALA A 220 1.59 16.47 -27.47
C ALA A 220 0.17 17.05 -27.35
N TRP A 221 -0.17 18.01 -28.21
CA TRP A 221 -1.53 18.53 -28.29
C TRP A 221 -2.40 17.65 -29.20
N PRO A 222 -3.72 17.66 -29.02
CA PRO A 222 -4.63 17.07 -30.00
C PRO A 222 -4.35 17.64 -31.40
N ASP A 223 -4.43 16.79 -32.43
CA ASP A 223 -4.20 17.10 -33.85
C ASP A 223 -2.73 17.29 -34.29
N ASP A 224 -1.77 17.13 -33.38
CA ASP A 224 -0.35 17.08 -33.74
C ASP A 224 0.01 15.75 -34.42
N ASP A 225 0.63 15.83 -35.60
CA ASP A 225 1.24 14.69 -36.28
C ASP A 225 2.65 14.45 -35.72
N LEU A 226 2.72 13.93 -34.50
CA LEU A 226 3.96 13.63 -33.79
C LEU A 226 4.13 12.12 -33.62
N GLU A 227 5.25 11.60 -34.07
CA GLU A 227 5.71 10.25 -33.75
C GLU A 227 6.90 10.34 -32.78
N ILE A 228 6.84 9.57 -31.70
CA ILE A 228 7.98 9.37 -30.79
C ILE A 228 8.53 7.98 -31.02
N TYR A 229 9.85 7.85 -31.00
CA TYR A 229 10.56 6.60 -31.09
C TYR A 229 11.44 6.42 -29.86
N VAL A 230 11.30 5.28 -29.18
CA VAL A 230 12.08 4.92 -28.00
C VAL A 230 12.84 3.64 -28.33
N GLN A 231 14.17 3.70 -28.30
CA GLN A 231 15.04 2.57 -28.66
C GLN A 231 14.70 1.99 -30.06
N GLY A 232 14.37 2.88 -30.99
CA GLY A 232 13.99 2.52 -32.37
C GLY A 232 12.56 2.00 -32.55
N GLN A 233 11.81 1.77 -31.47
CA GLN A 233 10.40 1.38 -31.52
C GLN A 233 9.48 2.60 -31.48
N ASN A 234 8.34 2.57 -32.18
CA ASN A 234 7.31 3.60 -32.09
C ASN A 234 6.25 3.16 -31.06
N PRO A 235 6.35 3.56 -29.78
CA PRO A 235 5.31 3.24 -28.80
C PRO A 235 3.97 3.83 -29.23
N HIS A 236 2.90 3.03 -29.14
CA HIS A 236 1.57 3.54 -29.37
C HIS A 236 1.24 4.60 -28.30
N PRO A 237 0.71 5.77 -28.69
CA PRO A 237 0.33 6.78 -27.73
C PRO A 237 -0.79 6.26 -26.82
N GLN A 238 -0.70 6.58 -25.54
CA GLN A 238 -1.65 6.19 -24.50
C GLN A 238 -2.56 7.37 -24.13
N ALA A 239 -3.55 7.10 -23.26
CA ALA A 239 -4.60 8.03 -22.85
C ALA A 239 -5.42 8.53 -24.05
N SER A 240 -5.60 9.84 -24.21
CA SER A 240 -6.32 10.49 -25.33
C SER A 240 -5.62 10.36 -26.70
N GLY A 241 -4.64 9.48 -26.83
CA GLY A 241 -3.84 9.31 -28.05
C GLY A 241 -2.74 10.37 -28.21
N THR A 242 -2.42 11.14 -27.17
CA THR A 242 -1.44 12.24 -27.24
C THR A 242 -0.24 12.08 -26.31
N SER A 243 -0.16 11.01 -25.53
CA SER A 243 0.88 10.80 -24.52
C SER A 243 1.75 9.58 -24.83
N PHE A 244 3.06 9.77 -24.94
CA PHE A 244 4.05 8.72 -25.21
C PHE A 244 4.85 8.43 -23.94
N LEU A 245 4.98 7.17 -23.55
CA LEU A 245 5.75 6.77 -22.37
C LEU A 245 7.21 6.53 -22.78
N ILE A 246 8.13 7.20 -22.08
CA ILE A 246 9.56 6.89 -22.08
C ILE A 246 9.84 6.12 -20.77
N PRO A 247 10.24 4.84 -20.85
CA PRO A 247 10.61 4.07 -19.66
C PRO A 247 11.82 4.67 -18.93
N ALA A 248 11.85 4.49 -17.62
CA ALA A 248 13.00 4.81 -16.79
C ALA A 248 14.26 4.07 -17.29
N GLY A 249 15.40 4.74 -17.28
CA GLY A 249 16.71 4.20 -17.64
C GLY A 249 17.06 4.30 -19.13
N THR A 250 16.09 4.66 -19.98
CA THR A 250 16.35 4.97 -21.39
C THR A 250 17.36 6.11 -21.52
N LEU A 251 18.32 5.99 -22.45
CA LEU A 251 19.26 7.06 -22.79
C LEU A 251 18.56 8.12 -23.63
N ALA A 252 18.84 9.41 -23.39
CA ALA A 252 18.29 10.49 -24.21
C ALA A 252 18.55 10.31 -25.70
N ASN A 253 19.75 9.83 -26.05
CA ASN A 253 20.16 9.62 -27.44
C ASN A 253 19.46 8.42 -28.11
N ASP A 254 18.68 7.63 -27.36
CA ASP A 254 17.85 6.56 -27.90
C ASP A 254 16.38 6.99 -28.09
N VAL A 255 16.06 8.26 -27.80
CA VAL A 255 14.72 8.82 -27.96
C VAL A 255 14.72 9.82 -29.11
N TYR A 256 13.90 9.55 -30.11
CA TYR A 256 13.77 10.37 -31.31
C TYR A 256 12.33 10.81 -31.48
N TYR A 257 12.14 11.90 -32.20
CA TYR A 257 10.83 12.29 -32.71
C TYR A 257 10.87 12.48 -34.22
N ARG A 258 9.68 12.39 -34.80
CA ARG A 258 9.39 12.84 -36.15
C ARG A 258 8.14 13.69 -36.10
N ALA A 259 8.22 14.88 -36.68
CA ALA A 259 7.12 15.81 -36.77
C ALA A 259 7.14 16.45 -38.17
N PRO A 260 6.15 16.19 -39.04
CA PRO A 260 6.11 16.78 -40.37
C PRO A 260 5.98 18.31 -40.34
N LYS A 261 5.38 18.85 -39.28
CA LYS A 261 5.28 20.28 -38.98
C LYS A 261 5.85 20.54 -37.59
N GLY A 262 6.23 21.78 -37.31
CA GLY A 262 6.62 22.17 -35.95
C GLY A 262 5.46 21.94 -35.00
N THR A 263 5.76 21.44 -33.80
CA THR A 263 4.76 21.08 -32.79
C THR A 263 5.27 21.45 -31.39
N GLN A 264 4.41 21.39 -30.38
CA GLN A 264 4.79 21.59 -29.00
C GLN A 264 4.69 20.27 -28.24
N ILE A 265 5.56 20.09 -27.25
CA ILE A 265 5.48 18.97 -26.30
C ILE A 265 5.63 19.46 -24.88
N GLN A 266 5.17 18.63 -23.95
CA GLN A 266 5.43 18.78 -22.53
C GLN A 266 5.79 17.45 -21.87
N PHE A 267 6.80 17.48 -21.01
CA PHE A 267 7.29 16.36 -20.23
C PHE A 267 6.66 16.33 -18.85
N TYR A 268 6.23 15.15 -18.44
CA TYR A 268 5.75 14.92 -17.09
C TYR A 268 6.32 13.62 -16.53
N GLY A 269 6.48 13.56 -15.22
CA GLY A 269 6.66 12.27 -14.57
C GLY A 269 5.40 11.38 -14.71
N ALA A 270 5.60 10.08 -14.94
CA ALA A 270 4.51 9.11 -14.86
C ALA A 270 4.15 8.83 -13.40
N CYS A 271 2.86 8.57 -13.14
CA CYS A 271 2.41 8.35 -11.78
C CYS A 271 2.80 6.97 -11.25
N SER A 272 3.38 6.94 -10.06
CA SER A 272 3.75 5.73 -9.31
C SER A 272 3.64 5.99 -7.80
N ALA A 273 3.90 4.98 -6.97
CA ALA A 273 3.96 5.16 -5.52
C ALA A 273 5.00 6.20 -5.08
N ASP A 274 6.09 6.36 -5.85
CA ASP A 274 7.16 7.34 -5.57
C ASP A 274 6.93 8.69 -6.27
N THR A 275 6.04 8.71 -7.26
CA THR A 275 5.70 9.85 -8.10
C THR A 275 4.17 10.00 -8.15
N PRO A 276 3.50 10.26 -7.02
CA PRO A 276 2.05 10.26 -6.95
C PRO A 276 1.47 11.33 -7.89
N CYS A 277 0.34 10.99 -8.52
CA CYS A 277 -0.39 11.94 -9.34
C CYS A 277 -0.77 13.20 -8.55
N ILE A 278 -0.50 14.37 -9.12
CA ILE A 278 -0.80 15.66 -8.49
C ILE A 278 -1.95 16.37 -9.21
N GLY A 279 -2.70 17.16 -8.43
CA GLY A 279 -3.76 18.03 -8.92
C GLY A 279 -3.33 19.48 -8.98
N GLU A 280 -4.14 20.35 -8.38
CA GLU A 280 -3.88 21.78 -8.29
C GLU A 280 -2.64 22.09 -7.46
N GLU A 281 -1.75 22.93 -7.99
CA GLU A 281 -0.61 23.49 -7.25
C GLU A 281 -1.12 24.48 -6.21
N VAL A 282 -0.85 24.22 -4.92
CA VAL A 282 -1.23 25.14 -3.82
C VAL A 282 -0.05 25.92 -3.28
N ARG A 283 1.17 25.40 -3.48
CA ARG A 283 2.41 26.15 -3.25
C ARG A 283 3.42 25.78 -4.33
N THR A 284 3.89 26.82 -5.03
CA THR A 284 4.96 26.70 -6.00
C THR A 284 6.30 26.31 -5.35
N TRP A 285 7.31 26.01 -6.16
CA TRP A 285 8.65 25.72 -5.67
C TRP A 285 9.18 26.83 -4.76
N THR A 286 9.41 26.49 -3.50
CA THR A 286 9.82 27.41 -2.44
C THR A 286 11.06 26.84 -1.75
N GLU A 287 12.03 27.70 -1.44
CA GLU A 287 13.20 27.29 -0.64
C GLU A 287 12.73 27.00 0.79
N GLY A 288 13.15 25.86 1.33
CA GLY A 288 12.90 25.48 2.71
C GLY A 288 13.79 26.23 3.70
N PRO A 289 13.50 26.14 5.01
CA PRO A 289 14.44 26.60 6.02
C PRO A 289 15.78 25.87 5.91
N HIS A 290 16.88 26.60 6.10
CA HIS A 290 18.22 26.02 6.12
C HIS A 290 18.36 25.07 7.30
N VAL A 291 18.90 23.89 7.03
CA VAL A 291 19.20 22.89 8.06
C VAL A 291 20.72 22.73 8.22
N THR A 292 21.16 22.36 9.40
CA THR A 292 22.58 22.19 9.73
C THR A 292 22.77 20.85 10.43
N THR A 293 24.02 20.44 10.65
CA THR A 293 24.32 19.24 11.44
C THR A 293 23.93 19.38 12.91
N SER A 294 23.87 20.61 13.45
CA SER A 294 23.43 20.92 14.81
C SER A 294 21.92 21.16 14.93
N ASN A 295 21.27 21.61 13.86
CA ASN A 295 19.82 21.76 13.76
C ASN A 295 19.33 21.10 12.47
N ARG A 296 19.05 19.80 12.57
CA ARG A 296 18.77 18.95 11.40
C ARG A 296 17.33 19.07 10.88
N ASP A 297 16.46 19.77 11.59
CA ASP A 297 15.03 19.81 11.30
C ASP A 297 14.62 21.18 10.76
N GLY A 298 14.07 21.16 9.54
CA GLY A 298 13.39 22.28 8.91
C GLY A 298 11.88 22.12 9.05
N GLU A 299 11.19 23.13 9.59
CA GLU A 299 9.74 23.09 9.82
C GLU A 299 8.97 23.90 8.79
N ILE A 300 7.89 23.32 8.27
CA ILE A 300 6.99 23.97 7.30
C ILE A 300 5.56 23.89 7.85
N ASP A 301 4.95 25.05 8.02
CA ASP A 301 3.54 25.15 8.39
C ASP A 301 2.64 24.79 7.20
N VAL A 302 1.81 23.78 7.41
CA VAL A 302 0.79 23.30 6.46
C VAL A 302 -0.61 23.33 7.09
N SER A 303 -0.76 23.94 8.26
CA SER A 303 -2.00 23.96 9.04
C SER A 303 -3.17 24.65 8.35
N GLY A 304 -2.88 25.52 7.38
CA GLY A 304 -3.85 26.26 6.58
C GLY A 304 -4.50 25.45 5.46
N TYR A 305 -4.03 24.23 5.16
CA TYR A 305 -4.63 23.38 4.14
C TYR A 305 -5.68 22.42 4.73
N ASP A 306 -6.81 22.31 4.05
CA ASP A 306 -7.98 21.53 4.50
C ASP A 306 -8.19 20.23 3.70
N SER A 307 -7.25 19.86 2.84
CA SER A 307 -7.25 18.63 2.05
C SER A 307 -6.00 17.79 2.30
N ASP A 308 -6.01 16.54 1.86
CA ASP A 308 -4.76 15.80 1.68
C ASP A 308 -3.89 16.51 0.62
N LEU A 309 -2.58 16.43 0.81
CA LEU A 309 -1.59 17.08 -0.04
C LEU A 309 -0.57 16.07 -0.57
N VAL A 310 0.08 16.45 -1.66
CA VAL A 310 1.34 15.89 -2.10
C VAL A 310 2.42 16.92 -1.83
N PHE A 311 3.38 16.56 -0.97
CA PHE A 311 4.56 17.35 -0.66
C PHE A 311 5.74 16.80 -1.45
N THR A 312 6.21 17.54 -2.45
CA THR A 312 7.42 17.18 -3.21
C THR A 312 8.59 17.98 -2.70
N ILE A 313 9.74 17.33 -2.53
CA ILE A 313 10.98 17.93 -2.05
C ILE A 313 12.15 17.43 -2.89
N THR A 314 13.16 18.26 -3.04
CA THR A 314 14.44 17.93 -3.68
C THR A 314 15.55 18.78 -3.11
N ASP A 315 16.78 18.28 -3.22
CA ASP A 315 17.99 19.07 -3.02
C ASP A 315 18.01 20.28 -3.98
N THR A 316 18.70 21.33 -3.57
CA THR A 316 19.01 22.49 -4.41
C THR A 316 20.47 22.90 -4.21
N TRP A 317 20.99 23.81 -5.03
CA TRP A 317 22.39 24.21 -5.03
C TRP A 317 23.32 23.07 -5.43
N VAL A 318 23.70 22.19 -4.51
CA VAL A 318 24.60 21.07 -4.76
C VAL A 318 23.99 19.81 -4.16
N THR A 319 23.82 18.74 -4.96
CA THR A 319 23.18 17.51 -4.47
C THR A 319 24.14 16.72 -3.56
N THR A 320 23.99 16.87 -2.25
CA THR A 320 24.84 16.22 -1.24
C THR A 320 24.06 15.55 -0.11
N GLU A 321 22.74 15.68 -0.09
CA GLU A 321 21.92 15.41 1.08
C GLU A 321 20.90 14.30 0.84
N GLN A 322 20.42 13.72 1.94
CA GLN A 322 19.18 12.95 1.95
C GLN A 322 18.31 13.46 3.08
N TYR A 323 17.02 13.61 2.82
CA TYR A 323 16.05 14.12 3.77
C TYR A 323 15.02 13.06 4.13
N THR A 324 14.60 13.02 5.39
CA THR A 324 13.43 12.29 5.87
C THR A 324 12.31 13.29 6.09
N VAL A 325 11.11 12.99 5.60
CA VAL A 325 9.93 13.85 5.75
C VAL A 325 9.01 13.25 6.80
N LEU A 326 8.55 14.10 7.73
CA LEU A 326 7.61 13.75 8.78
C LEU A 326 6.37 14.66 8.70
N ALA A 327 5.19 14.08 8.92
CA ALA A 327 3.93 14.80 9.11
C ALA A 327 3.52 14.71 10.58
N ASP A 328 3.48 15.86 11.27
CA ASP A 328 3.24 15.95 12.73
C ASP A 328 4.09 14.96 13.55
N GLY A 329 5.37 14.83 13.19
CA GLY A 329 6.33 13.95 13.86
C GLY A 329 6.28 12.47 13.44
N LYS A 330 5.37 12.07 12.55
CA LYS A 330 5.34 10.73 11.97
C LYS A 330 6.03 10.70 10.62
N GLU A 331 7.03 9.83 10.46
CA GLU A 331 7.72 9.64 9.18
C GLU A 331 6.73 9.22 8.08
N VAL A 332 6.80 9.92 6.94
CA VAL A 332 6.02 9.62 5.72
C VAL A 332 6.92 9.11 4.58
N GLY A 333 8.22 9.35 4.63
CA GLY A 333 9.18 8.80 3.67
C GLY A 333 10.53 9.53 3.67
N LYS A 334 11.40 9.15 2.74
CA LYS A 334 12.74 9.71 2.55
C LYS A 334 13.02 10.02 1.10
N THR A 335 13.85 11.01 0.83
CA THR A 335 14.31 11.29 -0.53
C THR A 335 15.18 10.15 -1.05
N HIS A 336 15.16 9.96 -2.36
CA HIS A 336 15.85 8.89 -3.06
C HIS A 336 16.39 9.37 -4.40
N GLY A 337 17.35 8.62 -4.94
CA GLY A 337 17.85 8.82 -6.30
C GLY A 337 16.93 8.20 -7.36
N ARG A 338 17.53 7.77 -8.47
CA ARG A 338 16.82 7.18 -9.62
C ARG A 338 15.94 5.99 -9.22
N LEU A 339 14.73 5.92 -9.77
CA LEU A 339 13.83 4.79 -9.56
C LEU A 339 14.31 3.51 -10.26
N THR A 340 15.16 3.63 -11.28
CA THR A 340 15.78 2.49 -11.96
C THR A 340 16.68 1.65 -11.05
N LEU A 341 17.08 2.17 -9.88
CA LEU A 341 17.88 1.46 -8.89
C LEU A 341 17.04 0.51 -8.01
N GLY A 342 15.71 0.52 -8.15
CA GLY A 342 14.82 -0.31 -7.35
C GLY A 342 14.96 -0.01 -5.86
N ALA A 343 15.19 -1.05 -5.04
CA ALA A 343 15.38 -0.88 -3.60
C ALA A 343 16.64 -0.07 -3.23
N ASP A 344 17.66 -0.07 -4.09
CA ASP A 344 18.94 0.59 -3.84
C ASP A 344 18.87 2.12 -4.06
N LYS A 345 17.72 2.65 -4.50
CA LYS A 345 17.51 4.09 -4.71
C LYS A 345 17.74 4.96 -3.47
N TYR A 346 17.64 4.38 -2.28
CA TYR A 346 17.87 5.07 -1.00
C TYR A 346 19.34 5.07 -0.55
N ASN A 347 20.21 4.32 -1.22
CA ASN A 347 21.61 4.21 -0.86
C ASN A 347 22.34 5.52 -1.17
N THR A 348 22.84 6.16 -0.12
CA THR A 348 23.45 7.49 -0.19
C THR A 348 24.76 7.53 -0.99
N ASN A 349 25.30 6.37 -1.38
CA ASN A 349 26.41 6.29 -2.32
C ASN A 349 26.02 6.73 -3.74
N HIS A 350 24.73 6.74 -4.08
CA HIS A 350 24.23 7.21 -5.37
C HIS A 350 23.97 8.71 -5.44
N ILE A 351 24.15 9.44 -4.32
CA ILE A 351 24.09 10.90 -4.34
C ILE A 351 25.21 11.38 -5.28
N ALA A 352 24.88 12.24 -6.24
CA ALA A 352 25.85 12.82 -7.15
C ALA A 352 26.62 13.96 -6.45
N LYS A 353 27.47 13.61 -5.47
CA LYS A 353 28.06 14.42 -4.36
C LYS A 353 28.68 15.81 -4.69
N THR A 354 28.63 16.30 -5.91
CA THR A 354 29.15 17.61 -6.37
C THR A 354 28.35 18.20 -7.55
N THR A 355 27.16 17.67 -7.82
CA THR A 355 26.31 18.13 -8.92
C THR A 355 25.68 19.46 -8.56
N ASP A 356 26.25 20.54 -9.11
CA ASP A 356 25.62 21.85 -9.09
C ASP A 356 24.35 21.83 -9.96
N VAL A 357 23.22 22.14 -9.33
CA VAL A 357 21.89 22.28 -9.94
C VAL A 357 21.40 23.74 -9.92
N GLY A 358 22.19 24.65 -9.34
CA GLY A 358 21.88 26.07 -9.17
C GLY A 358 20.97 26.37 -7.97
N ALA A 359 20.79 27.65 -7.69
CA ALA A 359 19.95 28.15 -6.60
C ALA A 359 18.59 28.72 -7.06
N THR A 360 18.41 28.93 -8.37
CA THR A 360 17.23 29.62 -8.89
C THR A 360 16.04 28.69 -9.01
N LEU A 361 14.97 28.94 -8.25
CA LEU A 361 13.71 28.21 -8.36
C LEU A 361 12.82 28.77 -9.49
N PRO A 362 12.03 27.92 -10.18
CA PRO A 362 11.90 26.46 -10.00
C PRO A 362 13.02 25.64 -10.65
N SER A 363 13.92 26.28 -11.42
CA SER A 363 14.89 25.62 -12.28
C SER A 363 15.80 24.63 -11.54
N ALA A 364 16.31 25.01 -10.38
CA ALA A 364 17.19 24.17 -9.58
C ALA A 364 16.52 22.86 -9.13
N ALA A 365 15.27 22.95 -8.67
CA ALA A 365 14.52 21.80 -8.21
C ALA A 365 14.26 20.81 -9.36
N LEU A 366 13.84 21.31 -10.51
CA LEU A 366 13.57 20.49 -11.69
C LEU A 366 14.84 19.90 -12.31
N LEU A 367 15.95 20.65 -12.27
CA LEU A 367 17.27 20.15 -12.67
C LEU A 367 17.75 19.01 -11.77
N ALA A 368 17.58 19.14 -10.45
CA ALA A 368 17.91 18.09 -9.50
C ALA A 368 17.09 16.82 -9.75
N ILE A 369 15.76 16.94 -9.84
CA ILE A 369 14.87 15.80 -10.12
C ILE A 369 15.22 15.12 -11.45
N ALA A 370 15.49 15.92 -12.49
CA ALA A 370 15.77 15.39 -13.82
C ALA A 370 17.18 14.78 -13.96
N ASN A 371 18.18 15.25 -13.19
CA ASN A 371 19.59 14.89 -13.34
C ASN A 371 20.20 14.21 -12.09
N ASP A 372 19.46 13.30 -11.46
CA ASP A 372 19.95 12.40 -10.41
C ASP A 372 20.23 13.03 -9.04
N GLY A 373 19.63 14.17 -8.75
CA GLY A 373 19.50 14.65 -7.37
C GLY A 373 18.63 13.73 -6.54
N PHE A 374 18.74 13.83 -5.22
CA PHE A 374 17.82 13.13 -4.32
C PHE A 374 16.54 13.95 -4.16
N TRP A 375 15.40 13.30 -4.35
CA TRP A 375 14.08 13.92 -4.27
C TRP A 375 13.05 12.92 -3.76
N GLY A 376 11.84 13.40 -3.45
CA GLY A 376 10.73 12.54 -3.07
C GLY A 376 9.41 13.28 -3.06
N SER A 377 8.32 12.55 -3.24
CA SER A 377 6.95 13.09 -3.23
C SER A 377 6.09 12.28 -2.27
N PHE A 378 5.50 12.94 -1.26
CA PHE A 378 4.88 12.27 -0.12
C PHE A 378 3.45 12.73 0.08
N ARG A 379 2.55 11.80 0.43
CA ARG A 379 1.21 12.16 0.91
C ARG A 379 1.29 12.77 2.29
N ILE A 380 0.76 13.98 2.44
CA ILE A 380 0.56 14.62 3.73
C ILE A 380 -0.95 14.56 4.06
N PRO A 381 -1.35 13.87 5.14
CA PRO A 381 -2.76 13.73 5.48
C PRO A 381 -3.44 15.07 5.78
N ARG A 382 -4.72 15.16 5.44
CA ARG A 382 -5.59 16.25 5.85
C ARG A 382 -5.52 16.43 7.37
N GLY A 383 -5.42 17.69 7.79
CA GLY A 383 -5.38 18.05 9.20
C GLY A 383 -3.97 18.07 9.79
N THR A 384 -2.95 17.62 9.04
CA THR A 384 -1.55 17.83 9.42
C THR A 384 -1.29 19.31 9.64
N LYS A 385 -0.59 19.64 10.73
CA LYS A 385 -0.25 21.04 11.07
C LYS A 385 1.14 21.39 10.60
N LYS A 386 2.07 20.46 10.70
CA LYS A 386 3.48 20.68 10.39
C LYS A 386 4.07 19.55 9.58
N VAL A 387 4.82 19.92 8.55
CA VAL A 387 5.78 19.03 7.89
C VAL A 387 7.17 19.35 8.44
N THR A 388 7.88 18.32 8.91
CA THR A 388 9.29 18.42 9.30
C THR A 388 10.15 17.74 8.24
N VAL A 389 11.11 18.47 7.72
CA VAL A 389 12.14 17.97 6.80
C VAL A 389 13.41 17.79 7.62
N ARG A 390 13.82 16.54 7.82
CA ARG A 390 15.00 16.19 8.62
C ARG A 390 16.17 15.81 7.73
N LEU A 391 17.28 16.54 7.84
CA LEU A 391 18.56 16.14 7.24
C LEU A 391 18.97 14.78 7.82
N SER A 392 18.96 13.75 6.98
CA SER A 392 19.21 12.37 7.37
C SER A 392 20.62 11.91 7.01
N PHE A 393 21.20 12.53 5.99
CA PHE A 393 22.56 12.30 5.55
C PHE A 393 23.10 13.53 4.81
N GLU A 394 24.42 13.70 4.87
CA GLU A 394 25.19 14.73 4.21
C GLU A 394 26.51 14.11 3.71
N ALA A 395 26.79 14.26 2.42
CA ALA A 395 27.98 13.70 1.80
C ALA A 395 29.22 14.61 1.99
N VAL A 396 28.99 15.92 2.10
CA VAL A 396 30.02 16.97 2.14
C VAL A 396 29.70 17.91 3.29
N PRO A 397 30.66 18.27 4.16
CA PRO A 397 30.41 19.12 5.32
C PRO A 397 30.25 20.59 4.92
N TYR A 398 29.02 21.01 4.64
CA TYR A 398 28.67 22.42 4.46
C TYR A 398 28.16 23.06 5.77
N PRO A 399 28.27 24.40 5.92
CA PRO A 399 27.75 25.11 7.11
C PRO A 399 26.23 24.97 7.26
N PHE A 400 25.52 24.86 6.14
CA PHE A 400 24.09 24.63 6.06
C PHE A 400 23.76 23.91 4.74
N TYR A 401 22.58 23.31 4.71
CA TYR A 401 22.05 22.52 3.60
C TYR A 401 20.67 23.07 3.23
N VAL A 402 20.39 23.06 1.92
CA VAL A 402 19.23 23.74 1.35
C VAL A 402 18.43 22.77 0.49
N PHE A 403 17.12 22.77 0.70
CA PHE A 403 16.17 22.02 -0.10
C PHE A 403 15.08 22.96 -0.61
N ALA A 404 14.45 22.57 -1.72
CA ALA A 404 13.22 23.20 -2.17
C ALA A 404 12.07 22.22 -2.09
N TYR A 405 10.89 22.76 -1.87
CA TYR A 405 9.66 21.99 -1.82
C TYR A 405 8.53 22.66 -2.59
N ARG A 406 7.56 21.84 -2.96
CA ARG A 406 6.33 22.21 -3.65
C ARG A 406 5.18 21.45 -3.00
N VAL A 407 4.00 22.06 -2.98
CA VAL A 407 2.80 21.44 -2.43
C VAL A 407 1.69 21.47 -3.46
N ASP A 408 1.11 20.31 -3.71
CA ASP A 408 -0.01 20.12 -4.62
C ASP A 408 -1.17 19.44 -3.87
N LYS A 409 -2.41 19.66 -4.31
CA LYS A 409 -3.53 18.82 -3.91
C LYS A 409 -3.37 17.43 -4.52
N LEU A 410 -4.01 16.44 -3.90
CA LEU A 410 -4.26 15.18 -4.60
C LEU A 410 -5.02 15.46 -5.90
N CYS A 411 -4.69 14.70 -6.94
CA CYS A 411 -5.43 14.81 -8.18
C CYS A 411 -6.90 14.44 -7.99
N LYS A 412 -7.79 15.23 -8.59
CA LYS A 412 -9.22 14.93 -8.70
C LYS A 412 -9.45 14.28 -10.05
N CYS A 413 -10.17 13.17 -10.08
CA CYS A 413 -10.24 12.28 -11.22
C CYS A 413 -11.70 12.09 -11.55
#